data_AF-A0A3A8ZV84-F1
#
_entry.id   AF-A0A3A8ZV84-F1
#
_cell.length_a   1.000
_cell.length_b   1.000
_cell.length_c   1.000
_cell.angle_alpha   90.00
_cell.angle_beta   90.00
_cell.angle_gamma   90.00
#
_symmetry.space_group_name_H-M   'P 1'
#
loop_
_entity.id
_entity.type
_entity.pdbx_description
1 polymer ?
#
loop_
_entity_poly.entity_id
_entity_poly.type
_entity_poly.pdbx_seq_one_letter_code
_entity_poly.pdbx_strand_id
1 'polypeptide(L)' 'MAQSGKGKLNYRCPSCFMRDLDIDMFYDKDKKEYHCIRCQYVGTEEDVLAKNELVRFRYKDAMKRFTKFDFD' A
#
# COMPACT_ATOMS: atom_id res chain seq x y z
N MET A 1 -16.14 -5.27 9.01
CA MET A 1 -16.08 -4.94 7.57
C MET A 1 -17.18 -3.98 7.11
N ALA A 2 -18.46 -4.17 7.47
CA ALA A 2 -19.53 -3.23 7.08
C ALA A 2 -19.55 -1.89 7.87
N GLN A 3 -18.91 -1.83 9.05
CA GLN A 3 -18.72 -0.60 9.83
C GLN A 3 -17.32 0.02 9.73
N SER A 4 -16.47 -0.54 8.86
CA SER A 4 -15.11 -0.05 8.69
C SER A 4 -15.15 1.25 7.87
N GLY A 5 -14.89 2.39 8.50
CA GLY A 5 -14.83 3.69 7.83
C GLY A 5 -13.51 3.89 7.08
N LYS A 6 -13.46 4.89 6.17
CA LYS A 6 -12.18 5.39 5.67
C LYS A 6 -11.39 5.97 6.86
N GLY A 7 -10.22 5.43 7.12
CA GLY A 7 -9.35 5.83 8.23
C GLY A 7 -8.78 7.24 8.03
N LYS A 8 -8.04 7.73 9.03
CA LYS A 8 -7.39 9.06 8.98
C LYS A 8 -6.27 9.12 7.93
N LEU A 9 -5.64 7.98 7.65
CA LEU A 9 -4.75 7.73 6.52
C LEU A 9 -5.33 6.60 5.67
N ASN A 10 -5.44 6.82 4.35
CA ASN A 10 -5.78 5.75 3.41
C ASN A 10 -4.50 5.03 3.00
N TYR A 11 -4.13 3.98 3.74
CA TYR A 11 -3.04 3.11 3.29
C TYR A 11 -3.48 2.29 2.09
N ARG A 12 -2.55 2.08 1.16
CA ARG A 12 -2.74 1.16 0.03
C ARG A 12 -2.41 -0.26 0.46
N CYS A 13 -3.21 -1.21 -0.02
CA CYS A 13 -2.99 -2.62 0.32
C CYS A 13 -1.67 -3.12 -0.28
N PRO A 14 -0.69 -3.57 0.53
CA PRO A 14 0.60 -4.00 0.00
C PRO A 14 0.48 -5.22 -0.93
N SER A 15 -0.44 -6.15 -0.65
CA SER A 15 -0.69 -7.33 -1.48
C SER A 15 -1.35 -6.99 -2.83
N CYS A 16 -2.22 -5.98 -2.89
CA CYS A 16 -2.79 -5.52 -4.16
C CYS A 16 -1.78 -4.66 -4.92
N PHE A 17 -1.03 -3.82 -4.21
CA PHE A 17 -0.04 -2.93 -4.79
C PHE A 17 1.12 -3.70 -5.44
N MET A 18 1.53 -4.84 -4.87
CA MET A 18 2.45 -5.80 -5.51
C MET A 18 1.92 -6.38 -6.84
N ARG A 19 0.62 -6.33 -7.09
CA ARG A 19 -0.04 -6.77 -8.32
C ARG A 19 -0.47 -5.59 -9.19
N ASP A 20 0.16 -4.43 -8.99
CA ASP A 20 -0.10 -3.20 -9.74
C ASP A 20 -1.56 -2.68 -9.59
N LEU A 21 -2.25 -3.12 -8.52
CA LEU A 21 -3.60 -2.71 -8.17
C LEU A 21 -3.57 -1.74 -6.98
N ASP A 22 -3.99 -0.51 -7.22
CA ASP A 22 -4.00 0.54 -6.21
C ASP A 22 -5.36 0.62 -5.49
N ILE A 23 -5.42 0.11 -4.26
CA ILE A 23 -6.67 -0.07 -3.51
C ILE A 23 -6.52 0.46 -2.09
N ASP A 24 -7.45 1.35 -1.71
CA ASP A 24 -7.60 1.83 -0.33
C ASP A 24 -7.94 0.69 0.63
N MET A 25 -7.29 0.69 1.78
CA MET A 25 -7.64 -0.18 2.89
C MET A 25 -8.65 0.51 3.81
N PHE A 26 -9.50 -0.31 4.44
CA PHE A 26 -10.40 0.12 5.50
C PHE A 26 -9.73 -0.06 6.85
N TYR A 27 -9.96 0.88 7.77
CA TYR A 27 -9.41 0.80 9.12
C TYR A 27 -10.50 0.38 10.12
N ASP A 28 -10.20 -0.63 10.92
CA ASP A 28 -11.00 -1.06 12.06
C ASP A 28 -10.39 -0.47 13.35
N LYS A 29 -11.08 0.49 13.97
CA LYS A 29 -10.61 1.19 15.17
C LYS A 29 -10.57 0.29 16.40
N ASP A 30 -11.49 -0.67 16.50
CA ASP A 30 -11.63 -1.53 17.68
C ASP A 30 -10.48 -2.53 17.73
N LYS A 31 -10.08 -3.01 16.55
CA LYS A 31 -8.97 -3.98 16.41
C LYS A 31 -7.63 -3.34 16.09
N LYS A 32 -7.61 -2.07 15.68
CA LYS A 32 -6.45 -1.34 15.17
C LYS A 32 -5.81 -2.03 13.95
N GLU A 33 -6.65 -2.58 13.09
CA GLU A 33 -6.24 -3.36 11.92
C GLU A 33 -6.71 -2.70 10.61
N TYR A 34 -5.93 -2.90 9.56
CA TYR A 34 -6.29 -2.53 8.20
C TYR A 34 -6.76 -3.74 7.42
N HIS A 35 -7.88 -3.60 6.72
CA HIS A 35 -8.51 -4.64 5.92
C HIS A 35 -8.60 -4.22 4.45
N CYS A 36 -8.18 -5.09 3.53
CA CYS A 36 -8.39 -4.90 2.11
C CYS A 36 -9.65 -5.62 1.64
N ILE A 37 -10.57 -4.92 1.00
CA ILE A 37 -11.80 -5.51 0.44
C ILE A 37 -11.52 -6.43 -0.76
N ARG A 38 -10.43 -6.21 -1.49
CA ARG A 38 -10.16 -6.92 -2.75
C ARG A 38 -9.53 -8.29 -2.54
N CYS A 39 -8.53 -8.38 -1.66
CA CYS A 39 -7.74 -9.59 -1.46
C CYS A 39 -7.83 -10.16 -0.04
N GLN A 40 -8.71 -9.61 0.81
CA GLN A 40 -8.90 -10.03 2.20
C GLN A 40 -7.63 -9.95 3.07
N TYR A 41 -6.64 -9.16 2.64
CA TYR A 41 -5.47 -8.87 3.47
C TYR A 41 -5.90 -8.19 4.77
N VAL A 42 -5.30 -8.65 5.88
CA VAL A 42 -5.44 -8.04 7.21
C VAL A 42 -4.04 -7.82 7.78
N GLY A 43 -3.79 -6.65 8.35
CA GLY A 43 -2.52 -6.36 9.01
C GLY A 43 -2.60 -5.13 9.91
N THR A 44 -1.66 -5.04 10.84
CA THR A 44 -1.47 -3.83 11.68
C THR A 44 -0.86 -2.70 10.84
N GLU A 45 -0.86 -1.48 11.37
CA GLU A 45 -0.23 -0.33 10.71
C GLU A 45 1.25 -0.58 10.40
N GLU A 46 1.98 -1.13 11.37
CA GLU A 46 3.40 -1.45 11.27
C GLU A 46 3.67 -2.45 10.14
N ASP A 47 2.85 -3.50 10.03
CA ASP A 47 2.96 -4.52 8.98
C ASP A 47 2.64 -3.94 7.59
N VAL A 48 1.62 -3.08 7.50
CA VAL A 48 1.26 -2.38 6.25
C VAL A 48 2.38 -1.46 5.79
N LEU A 49 3.00 -0.71 6.70
CA LEU A 49 4.13 0.16 6.40
C LEU A 49 5.37 -0.63 5.94
N ALA A 50 5.74 -1.67 6.69
CA ALA A 50 6.89 -2.51 6.36
C ALA A 50 6.73 -3.16 4.98
N LYS A 51 5.55 -3.72 4.67
CA LYS A 51 5.30 -4.35 3.37
C LYS A 51 5.20 -3.34 2.23
N ASN A 52 4.67 -2.15 2.47
CA ASN A 52 4.68 -1.09 1.45
C ASN A 52 6.10 -0.67 1.07
N GLU A 53 7.03 -0.65 2.03
CA GLU A 53 8.44 -0.37 1.75
C GLU A 53 9.07 -1.47 0.87
N LEU A 54 8.73 -2.74 1.11
CA LEU A 54 9.16 -3.85 0.25
C LEU A 54 8.65 -3.72 -1.19
N VAL A 55 7.42 -3.22 -1.39
CA VAL A 55 6.88 -3.02 -2.74
C VAL A 55 7.71 -2.01 -3.54
N ARG A 56 8.30 -1.01 -2.87
CA ARG A 56 9.15 0.00 -3.52
C ARG A 56 10.41 -0.59 -4.16
N PHE A 57 10.90 -1.73 -3.68
CA PHE A 57 12.03 -2.43 -4.31
C PHE A 57 11.78 -2.76 -5.79
N ARG A 58 10.53 -3.08 -6.16
CA ARG A 58 10.16 -3.35 -7.56
C ARG A 58 10.27 -2.08 -8.42
N TYR A 59 10.06 -0.93 -7.81
CA TYR A 59 10.02 0.38 -8.44
C TYR A 59 11.38 1.09 -8.35
N LYS A 60 12.47 0.37 -8.74
CA LYS A 60 13.88 0.81 -8.65
C LYS A 60 14.08 2.31 -8.89
N ASP A 61 13.98 2.71 -10.15
CA ASP A 61 14.21 4.08 -10.60
C ASP A 61 12.95 4.95 -10.52
N ALA A 62 11.94 4.59 -9.73
CA ALA A 62 10.68 5.34 -9.71
C ALA A 62 10.82 6.78 -9.21
N MET A 63 11.88 7.08 -8.45
CA MET A 63 12.22 8.46 -8.08
C MET A 63 13.25 9.11 -9.02
N LYS A 64 13.84 8.34 -9.95
CA LYS A 64 14.82 8.86 -10.91
C LYS A 64 14.09 9.43 -12.12
N ARG A 65 14.30 10.72 -12.39
CA ARG A 65 13.88 11.34 -13.64
C ARG A 65 14.97 11.19 -14.68
N PHE A 66 14.77 10.30 -15.64
CA PHE A 66 15.68 10.18 -16.78
C PHE A 66 15.59 11.41 -17.68
N THR A 67 16.74 11.93 -18.08
CA THR A 67 16.90 13.02 -19.03
C THR A 67 17.57 12.51 -20.30
N LYS A 68 17.59 13.32 -21.37
CA LYS A 68 18.25 12.91 -22.62
C LYS A 68 19.74 12.59 -22.45
N PHE A 69 20.39 13.19 -21.45
CA PHE A 69 21.82 13.05 -21.17
C PHE A 69 22.18 11.77 -20.39
N ASP A 70 21.18 11.03 -19.88
CA ASP A 70 21.40 9.73 -19.22
C ASP A 70 21.66 8.59 -20.21
N PHE A 71 21.51 8.84 -21.51
CA PHE A 71 21.58 7.84 -22.59
C PHE A 71 22.58 8.19 -23.71
N ASP A 72 23.34 9.28 -23.54
CA ASP A 72 24.48 9.68 -24.39
C ASP A 72 25.78 9.00 -23.88
#